data_AF-A0A5B2WMZ3-F1
#
_entry.id   AF-A0A5B2WMZ3-F1
#
_cell.length_a   1.000
_cell.length_b   1.000
_cell.length_c   1.000
_cell.angle_alpha   90.00
_cell.angle_beta   90.00
_cell.angle_gamma   90.00
#
_symmetry.space_group_name_H-M   'P 1'
#
loop_
_entity.id
_entity.type
_entity.pdbx_description
1 polymer ?
#
loop_
_entity_poly.entity_id
_entity_poly.type
_entity_poly.pdbx_seq_one_letter_code
_entity_poly.pdbx_strand_id
1 'polypeptide(L)'
;MTRVLQAYQFALDPTPAQDDALRSHCGGQRYAFNWGLAQVKANLGQREAEKSYDVTDDQLTPSLSWSAYSLRAGWNQAKDTVAPWWSENSKEAYASGLANLATALKNWADSRAGRRRGAKVRFPRFKGKRNALSCRFTTGALGLSDADRPHVTLPRIGLVRTHESTRKLARHVEHGTARI
;
A
#
# COMPACT_ATOMS: atom_id res chain seq x y z
N MET A 1 -0.67 33.99 3.18
CA MET A 1 -1.74 33.04 3.57
C MET A 1 -1.15 31.65 3.70
N THR A 2 -1.27 31.01 4.87
CA THR A 2 -0.77 29.64 5.11
C THR A 2 -1.82 28.64 4.63
N ARG A 3 -1.47 27.77 3.68
CA ARG A 3 -2.37 26.71 3.19
C ARG A 3 -2.35 25.53 4.15
N VAL A 4 -3.49 25.21 4.76
CA VAL A 4 -3.65 24.02 5.61
C VAL A 4 -4.25 22.88 4.77
N LEU A 5 -3.56 21.73 4.72
CA LEU A 5 -4.11 20.51 4.14
C LEU A 5 -4.92 19.77 5.21
N GLN A 6 -6.21 19.59 4.96
CA GLN A 6 -7.10 18.82 5.81
C GLN A 6 -7.48 17.51 5.13
N ALA A 7 -7.69 16.47 5.93
CA ALA A 7 -8.26 15.20 5.49
C ALA A 7 -9.59 14.97 6.19
N TYR A 8 -10.49 14.26 5.52
CA TYR A 8 -11.75 13.81 6.10
C TYR A 8 -11.61 12.35 6.52
N GLN A 9 -12.11 12.05 7.72
CA GLN A 9 -12.18 10.71 8.27
C GLN A 9 -13.65 10.40 8.56
N PHE A 10 -14.10 9.23 8.10
CA PHE A 10 -15.44 8.73 8.29
C PHE A 10 -15.36 7.31 8.85
N ALA A 11 -16.22 6.99 9.82
CA ALA A 11 -16.43 5.62 10.26
C ALA A 11 -17.38 4.93 9.27
N LEU A 12 -16.94 3.81 8.70
CA LEU A 12 -17.74 3.00 7.79
C LEU A 12 -18.73 2.15 8.58
N ASP A 13 -19.91 1.93 7.99
CA ASP A 13 -20.97 1.03 8.46
C ASP A 13 -21.21 -0.06 7.40
N PRO A 14 -20.26 -1.00 7.22
CA PRO A 14 -20.32 -2.00 6.17
C PRO A 14 -21.34 -3.11 6.49
N THR A 15 -21.96 -3.66 5.46
CA THR A 15 -22.64 -4.97 5.59
C THR A 15 -21.62 -6.08 5.90
N PRO A 16 -22.02 -7.25 6.42
CA PRO A 16 -21.10 -8.36 6.66
C PRO A 16 -20.25 -8.73 5.43
N ALA A 17 -20.86 -8.79 4.25
CA ALA A 17 -20.15 -9.06 3.00
C ALA A 17 -19.14 -7.95 2.64
N GLN A 18 -19.44 -6.68 2.94
CA GLN A 18 -18.51 -5.58 2.74
C GLN A 18 -17.36 -5.59 3.75
N ASP A 19 -17.61 -5.99 5.00
CA ASP A 19 -16.56 -6.17 6.00
C ASP A 19 -15.58 -7.27 5.57
N ASP A 20 -16.09 -8.41 5.09
CA ASP A 20 -15.28 -9.48 4.53
C ASP A 20 -14.45 -9.01 3.33
N ALA A 21 -15.06 -8.24 2.42
CA ALA A 21 -14.35 -7.65 1.29
C ALA A 21 -13.25 -6.68 1.75
N LEU A 22 -13.53 -5.77 2.69
CA LEU A 22 -12.55 -4.85 3.26
C LEU A 22 -11.38 -5.59 3.93
N ARG A 23 -11.67 -6.67 4.66
CA ARG A 23 -10.65 -7.55 5.26
C ARG A 23 -9.80 -8.24 4.21
N SER A 24 -10.42 -8.73 3.12
CA SER A 24 -9.71 -9.33 1.99
C SER A 24 -8.74 -8.33 1.35
N HIS A 25 -9.18 -7.09 1.11
CA HIS A 25 -8.34 -6.01 0.58
C HIS A 25 -7.16 -5.67 1.50
N CYS A 26 -7.40 -5.56 2.80
CA CYS A 26 -6.33 -5.35 3.79
C CYS A 26 -5.36 -6.54 3.84
N GLY A 27 -5.89 -7.76 3.66
CA GLY A 27 -5.12 -8.99 3.49
C GLY A 27 -4.24 -8.95 2.24
N GLY A 28 -4.78 -8.51 1.09
CA GLY A 28 -4.06 -8.33 -0.17
C GLY A 28 -2.92 -7.32 -0.05
N GLN A 29 -3.15 -6.18 0.60
CA GLN A 29 -2.10 -5.19 0.89
C GLN A 29 -0.97 -5.80 1.72
N ARG A 30 -1.32 -6.50 2.80
CA ARG A 30 -0.34 -7.18 3.66
C ARG A 30 0.43 -8.25 2.87
N TYR A 31 -0.25 -9.01 2.03
CA TYR A 31 0.34 -10.06 1.21
C TYR A 31 1.38 -9.48 0.25
N ALA A 32 1.03 -8.46 -0.55
CA ALA A 32 1.98 -7.82 -1.46
C ALA A 32 3.18 -7.20 -0.74
N PHE A 33 2.97 -6.56 0.41
CA PHE A 33 4.08 -6.04 1.23
C PHE A 33 5.03 -7.17 1.64
N ASN A 34 4.50 -8.28 2.15
CA ASN A 34 5.32 -9.40 2.61
C ASN A 34 6.01 -10.12 1.45
N TRP A 35 5.31 -10.33 0.34
CA TRP A 35 5.87 -10.90 -0.88
C TRP A 35 7.04 -10.05 -1.38
N GLY A 36 6.86 -8.73 -1.51
CA GLY A 36 7.93 -7.84 -1.95
C GLY A 36 9.12 -7.84 -0.99
N LEU A 37 8.87 -7.90 0.32
CA LEU A 37 9.93 -7.96 1.32
C LEU A 37 10.69 -9.29 1.24
N ALA A 38 10.03 -10.39 0.91
CA ALA A 38 10.68 -11.68 0.69
C ALA A 38 11.62 -11.63 -0.52
N GLN A 39 11.17 -11.04 -1.64
CA GLN A 39 12.03 -10.86 -2.83
C GLN A 39 13.27 -10.00 -2.52
N VAL A 40 13.09 -8.91 -1.78
CA VAL A 40 14.21 -8.03 -1.37
C VAL A 40 15.20 -8.79 -0.48
N LYS A 41 14.70 -9.55 0.51
CA LYS A 41 15.56 -10.35 1.40
C LYS A 41 16.30 -11.45 0.65
N ALA A 42 15.64 -12.14 -0.28
CA ALA A 42 16.27 -13.17 -1.09
C ALA A 42 17.40 -12.59 -1.96
N ASN A 43 17.17 -11.45 -2.63
CA ASN A 43 18.21 -10.78 -3.41
C ASN A 43 19.40 -10.33 -2.54
N LEU A 44 19.13 -9.75 -1.37
CA LEU A 44 20.19 -9.34 -0.44
C LEU A 44 20.98 -10.53 0.11
N GLY A 45 20.29 -11.59 0.53
CA GLY A 45 20.92 -12.80 1.05
C GLY A 45 21.75 -13.53 0.00
N GLN A 46 21.27 -13.60 -1.25
CA GLN A 46 22.03 -14.16 -2.36
C GLN A 46 23.33 -13.38 -2.60
N ARG A 47 23.25 -12.04 -2.66
CA ARG A 47 24.42 -11.19 -2.82
C ARG A 47 25.40 -11.30 -1.65
N GLU A 48 24.91 -11.47 -0.43
CA GLU A 48 25.74 -11.68 0.76
C GLU A 48 26.45 -13.05 0.70
N ALA A 49 25.74 -14.10 0.28
CA ALA A 49 26.32 -15.42 0.08
C ALA A 49 27.40 -15.41 -1.02
N GLU A 50 27.13 -14.81 -2.17
CA GLU A 50 28.11 -14.67 -3.26
C GLU A 50 29.39 -13.95 -2.78
N LYS A 51 29.23 -12.87 -2.00
CA LYS A 51 30.37 -12.18 -1.37
C LYS A 51 31.17 -13.05 -0.40
N SER A 52 30.50 -13.99 0.29
CA SER A 52 31.19 -14.90 1.22
C SER A 52 32.07 -15.94 0.52
N TYR A 53 31.88 -16.13 -0.79
CA TYR A 53 32.69 -17.00 -1.65
C TYR A 53 33.57 -16.19 -2.61
N ASP A 54 33.91 -14.94 -2.25
CA ASP A 54 34.80 -14.03 -2.97
C ASP A 54 34.40 -13.72 -4.43
N VAL A 55 33.10 -13.83 -4.74
CA VAL A 55 32.57 -13.37 -6.04
C VAL A 55 32.73 -11.86 -6.13
N THR A 56 33.32 -11.39 -7.23
CA THR A 56 33.59 -9.97 -7.45
C THR A 56 32.30 -9.18 -7.66
N ASP A 57 32.32 -7.89 -7.29
CA ASP A 57 31.12 -7.04 -7.28
C ASP A 57 30.42 -6.96 -8.66
N ASP A 58 31.16 -7.13 -9.78
CA ASP A 58 30.65 -7.16 -11.15
C ASP A 58 29.93 -8.46 -11.53
N GLN A 59 30.17 -9.55 -10.80
CA GLN A 59 29.56 -10.86 -11.02
C GLN A 59 28.39 -11.17 -10.07
N LEU A 60 28.12 -10.29 -9.11
CA LEU A 60 27.03 -10.48 -8.16
C LEU A 60 25.66 -10.45 -8.85
N THR A 61 24.73 -11.21 -8.28
CA THR A 61 23.30 -11.12 -8.61
C THR A 61 22.87 -9.66 -8.64
N PRO A 62 22.29 -9.15 -9.74
CA PRO A 62 21.94 -7.73 -9.87
C PRO A 62 21.11 -7.21 -8.69
N SER A 63 21.44 -6.02 -8.20
CA SER A 63 20.72 -5.44 -7.07
C SER A 63 19.26 -5.16 -7.45
N LEU A 64 18.32 -5.63 -6.64
CA LEU A 64 16.90 -5.34 -6.86
C LEU A 64 16.60 -3.89 -6.47
N SER A 65 16.08 -3.10 -7.41
CA SER A 65 15.64 -1.73 -7.13
C SER A 65 14.42 -1.71 -6.20
N TRP A 66 14.54 -0.99 -5.08
CA TRP A 66 13.47 -0.86 -4.07
C TRP A 66 12.45 0.24 -4.39
N SER A 67 12.46 0.77 -5.61
CA SER A 67 11.44 1.75 -6.01
C SER A 67 10.05 1.10 -6.03
N ALA A 68 9.01 1.89 -5.75
CA ALA A 68 7.64 1.39 -5.84
C ALA A 68 7.30 0.87 -7.25
N TYR A 69 7.89 1.48 -8.28
CA TYR A 69 7.75 1.06 -9.68
C TYR A 69 8.36 -0.34 -9.91
N SER A 70 9.61 -0.55 -9.52
CA SER A 70 10.32 -1.83 -9.70
C SER A 70 9.65 -2.97 -8.93
N LEU A 71 9.23 -2.70 -7.68
CA LEU A 71 8.47 -3.68 -6.89
C LEU A 71 7.12 -4.03 -7.53
N ARG A 72 6.41 -3.03 -8.09
CA ARG A 72 5.16 -3.24 -8.80
C ARG A 72 5.34 -4.01 -10.12
N ALA A 73 6.43 -3.76 -10.84
CA ALA A 73 6.76 -4.52 -12.05
C ALA A 73 6.98 -6.00 -11.73
N GLY A 74 7.77 -6.31 -10.69
CA GLY A 74 7.96 -7.69 -10.23
C GLY A 74 6.64 -8.34 -9.76
N TRP A 75 5.80 -7.60 -9.02
CA TRP A 75 4.49 -8.10 -8.63
C TRP A 75 3.60 -8.42 -9.82
N ASN A 76 3.57 -7.56 -10.84
CA ASN A 76 2.76 -7.79 -12.04
C ASN A 76 3.15 -9.06 -12.80
N GLN A 77 4.41 -9.48 -12.74
CA GLN A 77 4.90 -10.72 -13.34
C GLN A 77 4.53 -11.96 -12.51
N ALA A 78 4.40 -11.82 -11.19
CA ALA A 78 4.23 -12.95 -10.28
C ALA A 78 2.78 -13.15 -9.78
N LYS A 79 1.96 -12.11 -9.77
CA LYS A 79 0.67 -12.06 -9.05
C LYS A 79 -0.29 -13.19 -9.43
N ASP A 80 -0.35 -13.58 -10.71
CA ASP A 80 -1.26 -14.62 -11.17
C ASP A 80 -0.85 -16.00 -10.63
N THR A 81 0.44 -16.20 -10.33
CA THR A 81 0.96 -17.43 -9.73
C THR A 81 0.89 -17.39 -8.21
N VAL A 82 1.34 -16.31 -7.57
CA VAL A 82 1.50 -16.26 -6.11
C VAL A 82 0.21 -15.88 -5.38
N ALA A 83 -0.70 -15.20 -6.07
CA ALA A 83 -1.99 -14.78 -5.54
C ALA A 83 -3.08 -14.90 -6.62
N PRO A 84 -3.46 -16.11 -7.05
CA PRO A 84 -4.45 -16.31 -8.10
C PRO A 84 -5.82 -15.64 -7.81
N TRP A 85 -6.13 -15.39 -6.53
CA TRP A 85 -7.30 -14.63 -6.08
C TRP A 85 -7.14 -13.11 -6.16
N TRP A 86 -6.04 -12.58 -6.70
CA TRP A 86 -5.74 -11.14 -6.59
C TRP A 86 -6.80 -10.24 -7.24
N SER A 87 -7.46 -10.75 -8.28
CA SER A 87 -8.49 -10.04 -9.04
C SER A 87 -9.78 -9.82 -8.26
N GLU A 88 -10.02 -10.57 -7.18
CA GLU A 88 -11.14 -10.34 -6.27
C GLU A 88 -11.02 -8.97 -5.58
N ASN A 89 -9.80 -8.54 -5.28
CA ASN A 89 -9.50 -7.25 -4.68
C ASN A 89 -9.13 -6.20 -5.72
N SER A 90 -9.25 -4.92 -5.35
CA SER A 90 -8.70 -3.84 -6.17
C SER A 90 -7.18 -3.97 -6.30
N LYS A 91 -6.67 -3.76 -7.52
CA LYS A 91 -5.23 -3.66 -7.81
C LYS A 91 -4.51 -2.66 -6.89
N GLU A 92 -5.23 -1.64 -6.41
CA GLU A 92 -4.72 -0.58 -5.56
C GLU A 92 -4.27 -1.09 -4.20
N ALA A 93 -4.93 -2.11 -3.65
CA ALA A 93 -4.55 -2.71 -2.37
C ALA A 93 -3.13 -3.33 -2.44
N TYR A 94 -2.79 -3.99 -3.54
CA TYR A 94 -1.46 -4.56 -3.74
C TYR A 94 -0.42 -3.47 -4.02
N ALA A 95 -0.77 -2.51 -4.88
CA ALA A 95 0.10 -1.39 -5.22
C ALA A 95 0.46 -0.55 -3.97
N SER A 96 -0.49 -0.30 -3.08
CA SER A 96 -0.24 0.41 -1.82
C SER A 96 0.66 -0.38 -0.88
N GLY A 97 0.54 -1.71 -0.85
CA GLY A 97 1.42 -2.58 -0.08
C GLY A 97 2.89 -2.46 -0.52
N LEU A 98 3.13 -2.48 -1.83
CA LEU A 98 4.47 -2.33 -2.42
C LEU A 98 5.02 -0.91 -2.26
N ALA A 99 4.17 0.12 -2.40
CA ALA A 99 4.57 1.51 -2.16
C ALA A 99 4.97 1.75 -0.68
N ASN A 100 4.25 1.13 0.26
CA ASN A 100 4.60 1.17 1.68
C ASN A 100 5.94 0.46 1.95
N LEU A 101 6.21 -0.66 1.27
CA LEU A 101 7.50 -1.35 1.36
C LEU A 101 8.65 -0.49 0.81
N ALA A 102 8.49 0.09 -0.38
CA ALA A 102 9.46 1.00 -0.99
C ALA A 102 9.81 2.15 -0.04
N THR A 103 8.78 2.76 0.56
CA THR A 103 8.94 3.84 1.55
C THR A 103 9.71 3.36 2.78
N ALA A 104 9.39 2.18 3.31
CA ALA A 104 10.07 1.63 4.47
C ALA A 104 11.55 1.32 4.19
N LEU A 105 11.86 0.73 3.04
CA LEU A 105 13.24 0.45 2.60
C LEU A 105 14.03 1.73 2.37
N LYS A 106 13.42 2.73 1.72
CA LYS A 106 14.03 4.06 1.56
C LYS A 106 14.34 4.71 2.89
N ASN A 107 13.39 4.70 3.83
CA ASN A 107 13.60 5.28 5.16
C ASN A 107 14.74 4.59 5.93
N TRP A 108 14.84 3.26 5.83
CA TRP A 108 15.95 2.50 6.39
C TRP A 108 17.29 2.86 5.73
N ALA A 109 17.35 2.89 4.40
CA ALA A 109 18.56 3.22 3.65
C ALA A 109 19.04 4.66 3.93
N ASP A 110 18.13 5.62 3.96
CA ASP A 110 18.42 7.02 4.26
C ASP A 110 18.88 7.19 5.73
N SER A 111 18.32 6.42 6.67
CA SER A 111 18.76 6.41 8.08
C SER A 111 20.14 5.77 8.26
N ARG A 112 20.44 4.70 7.50
CA ARG A 112 21.77 4.06 7.48
C ARG A 112 22.83 5.01 6.92
N ALA A 113 22.50 5.74 5.86
CA ALA A 113 23.38 6.70 5.20
C ALA A 113 23.45 8.08 5.89
N GLY A 114 22.78 8.29 7.03
CA GLY A 114 22.81 9.58 7.75
C GLY A 114 22.02 10.72 7.09
N ARG A 115 21.22 10.44 6.04
CA ARG A 115 20.43 11.42 5.30
C ARG A 115 19.09 11.77 5.96
N ARG A 116 18.66 10.97 6.94
CA ARG A 116 17.42 11.17 7.70
C ARG A 116 17.74 11.61 9.13
N ARG A 117 17.11 12.70 9.58
CA ARG A 117 17.15 13.17 10.98
C ARG A 117 16.29 12.27 11.89
N GLY A 118 16.71 12.12 13.14
CA GLY A 118 16.00 11.36 14.18
C GLY A 118 16.55 9.96 14.42
N ALA A 119 15.77 9.15 15.15
CA ALA A 119 16.17 7.81 15.57
C ALA A 119 16.50 6.87 14.39
N LYS A 120 17.41 5.92 14.63
CA LYS A 120 17.80 4.90 13.65
C LYS A 120 16.60 4.05 13.27
N VAL A 121 16.32 3.96 11.97
CA VAL A 121 15.26 3.12 11.41
C VAL A 121 15.83 1.73 11.19
N ARG A 122 15.11 0.69 11.63
CA ARG A 122 15.48 -0.72 11.41
C ARG A 122 14.97 -1.22 10.07
N PHE A 123 15.58 -2.29 9.57
CA PHE A 123 15.13 -2.94 8.34
C PHE A 123 13.67 -3.40 8.47
N PRO A 124 12.84 -3.30 7.40
CA PRO A 124 11.43 -3.68 7.48
C PRO A 124 11.22 -5.14 7.89
N ARG A 125 10.16 -5.39 8.67
CA ARG A 125 9.75 -6.72 9.12
C ARG A 125 8.49 -7.18 8.39
N PHE A 126 8.33 -8.50 8.25
CA PHE A 126 7.08 -9.07 7.76
C PHE A 126 5.91 -8.64 8.65
N LYS A 127 4.79 -8.33 8.01
CA LYS A 127 3.56 -7.94 8.68
C LYS A 127 2.76 -9.19 9.04
N GLY A 128 2.44 -9.36 10.32
CA GLY A 128 1.58 -10.43 10.81
C GLY A 128 0.09 -10.12 10.62
N LYS A 129 -0.77 -11.13 10.84
CA LYS A 129 -2.23 -10.98 10.74
C LYS A 129 -2.83 -10.06 11.82
N ARG A 130 -2.19 -9.98 12.99
CA ARG A 130 -2.61 -9.15 14.13
C ARG A 130 -2.24 -7.67 14.01
N ASN A 131 -1.50 -7.29 12.96
CA ASN A 131 -1.20 -5.87 12.71
C ASN A 131 -2.46 -5.13 12.25
N ALA A 132 -2.48 -3.81 12.44
CA ALA A 132 -3.55 -2.94 11.97
C ALA A 132 -3.88 -3.19 10.49
N LEU A 133 -5.16 -3.45 10.23
CA LEU A 133 -5.69 -3.66 8.88
C LEU A 133 -5.83 -2.30 8.19
N SER A 134 -5.26 -2.19 7.01
CA SER A 134 -5.43 -1.02 6.15
C SER A 134 -5.25 -1.42 4.69
N CYS A 135 -5.92 -0.69 3.81
CA CYS A 135 -5.67 -0.66 2.37
C CYS A 135 -5.87 0.79 1.89
N ARG A 136 -5.35 1.12 0.69
CA ARG A 136 -5.52 2.43 0.08
C ARG A 136 -6.03 2.27 -1.34
N PHE A 137 -6.96 3.12 -1.72
CA PHE A 137 -7.46 3.26 -3.08
C PHE A 137 -7.11 4.66 -3.57
N THR A 138 -6.55 4.76 -4.78
CA THR A 138 -6.26 6.07 -5.40
C THR A 138 -6.85 6.19 -6.80
N THR A 139 -7.30 5.08 -7.38
CA THR A 139 -7.91 5.04 -8.71
C THR A 139 -9.07 4.04 -8.74
N GLY A 140 -9.87 4.10 -9.80
CA GLY A 140 -11.06 3.27 -9.98
C GLY A 140 -12.34 3.99 -9.56
N ALA A 141 -13.41 3.22 -9.32
CA ALA A 141 -14.66 3.75 -8.79
C ALA A 141 -14.47 4.16 -7.31
N LEU A 142 -13.99 5.38 -7.11
CA LEU A 142 -13.75 6.00 -5.81
C LEU A 142 -14.47 7.35 -5.79
N GLY A 143 -15.34 7.58 -4.81
CA GLY A 143 -16.08 8.84 -4.72
C GLY A 143 -17.13 8.86 -3.63
N LEU A 144 -17.92 9.94 -3.60
CA LEU A 144 -19.14 10.04 -2.80
C LEU A 144 -20.35 9.63 -3.64
N SER A 145 -21.42 9.20 -2.97
CA SER A 145 -22.72 9.02 -3.65
C SER A 145 -23.34 10.37 -4.01
N ASP A 146 -23.87 10.47 -5.23
CA ASP A 146 -24.61 11.64 -5.71
C ASP A 146 -26.01 11.76 -5.10
N ALA A 147 -26.62 10.63 -4.71
CA ALA A 147 -27.99 10.58 -4.21
C ALA A 147 -28.07 10.60 -2.67
N ASP A 148 -27.18 9.84 -2.00
CA ASP A 148 -27.26 9.55 -0.57
C ASP A 148 -26.01 10.03 0.18
N ARG A 149 -26.19 11.07 1.00
CA ARG A 149 -25.11 11.79 1.69
C ARG A 149 -24.47 11.09 2.92
N PRO A 150 -24.70 9.79 3.20
CA PRO A 150 -23.82 9.02 4.09
C PRO A 150 -23.24 7.78 3.39
N HIS A 151 -22.77 7.88 2.15
CA HIS A 151 -22.09 6.75 1.49
C HIS A 151 -20.84 7.16 0.72
N VAL A 152 -19.91 6.20 0.61
CA VAL A 152 -18.70 6.28 -0.20
C VAL A 152 -18.67 5.09 -1.17
N THR A 153 -18.25 5.35 -2.40
CA THR A 153 -18.01 4.29 -3.40
C THR A 153 -16.56 3.85 -3.31
N LEU A 154 -16.33 2.54 -3.11
CA LEU A 154 -15.00 1.95 -3.05
C LEU A 154 -14.80 0.92 -4.17
N PRO A 155 -13.64 0.89 -4.86
CA PRO A 155 -13.39 -0.06 -5.94
C PRO A 155 -13.52 -1.52 -5.47
N ARG A 156 -14.26 -2.34 -6.23
CA ARG A 156 -14.52 -3.77 -5.96
C ARG A 156 -15.33 -4.08 -4.68
N ILE A 157 -15.68 -3.07 -3.89
CA ILE A 157 -16.52 -3.21 -2.68
C ILE A 157 -17.92 -2.62 -2.94
N GLY A 158 -18.01 -1.57 -3.74
CA GLY A 158 -19.27 -0.90 -4.07
C GLY A 158 -19.57 0.25 -3.11
N LEU A 159 -20.86 0.53 -2.91
CA LEU A 159 -21.33 1.62 -2.09
C LEU A 159 -21.38 1.21 -0.62
N VAL A 160 -20.56 1.87 0.22
CA VAL A 160 -20.44 1.59 1.65
C VAL A 160 -21.00 2.76 2.43
N ARG A 161 -21.87 2.48 3.41
CA ARG A 161 -22.45 3.49 4.27
C ARG A 161 -21.40 4.03 5.24
N THR A 162 -21.52 5.30 5.61
CA THR A 162 -20.78 5.94 6.68
C THR A 162 -21.71 6.24 7.85
N HIS A 163 -21.20 6.20 9.08
CA HIS A 163 -21.96 6.63 10.24
C HIS A 163 -22.19 8.14 10.24
N GLU A 164 -21.20 8.92 9.79
CA GLU A 164 -21.31 10.38 9.68
C GLU A 164 -21.71 10.82 8.26
N SER A 165 -22.27 12.04 8.13
CA SER A 165 -22.61 12.58 6.81
C SER A 165 -21.36 13.03 6.04
N THR A 166 -21.28 12.64 4.78
CA THR A 166 -20.25 13.07 3.82
C THR A 166 -20.54 14.44 3.20
N ARG A 167 -21.66 15.09 3.57
CA ARG A 167 -22.15 16.37 3.01
C ARG A 167 -21.10 17.48 3.06
N LYS A 168 -20.32 17.56 4.14
CA LYS A 168 -19.28 18.60 4.27
C LYS A 168 -18.21 18.42 3.20
N LEU A 169 -17.71 17.19 3.01
CA LEU A 169 -16.74 16.89 1.95
C LEU A 169 -17.37 17.13 0.57
N ALA A 170 -18.60 16.66 0.33
CA ALA A 170 -19.32 16.86 -0.93
C ALA A 170 -19.37 18.34 -1.35
N ARG A 171 -19.77 19.24 -0.44
CA ARG A 171 -19.81 20.69 -0.73
C ARG A 171 -18.44 21.26 -1.10
N HIS A 172 -17.38 20.80 -0.43
CA HIS A 172 -16.04 21.27 -0.76
C HIS A 172 -15.55 20.76 -2.12
N VAL A 173 -15.92 19.53 -2.50
CA VAL A 173 -15.65 18.97 -3.83
C VAL A 173 -16.44 19.73 -4.91
N GLU A 174 -17.73 19.98 -4.70
CA GLU A 174 -18.58 20.80 -5.59
C GLU A 174 -18.02 22.21 -5.79
N HIS A 175 -17.50 22.83 -4.73
CA HIS A 175 -16.89 24.16 -4.80
C HIS A 175 -15.45 24.16 -5.34
N GLY A 176 -14.88 23.01 -5.73
CA GLY A 176 -13.49 22.91 -6.20
C GLY A 176 -12.42 23.19 -5.12
N THR A 177 -12.81 23.14 -3.84
CA THR A 177 -11.93 23.40 -2.69
C THR A 177 -11.42 22.14 -2.00
N ALA A 178 -11.92 20.96 -2.40
CA ALA A 178 -11.41 19.64 -2.01
C ALA A 178 -11.33 18.70 -3.22
N ARG A 179 -10.60 17.60 -3.05
CA ARG A 179 -10.48 16.50 -4.01
C ARG A 179 -10.56 15.17 -3.27
N ILE A 180 -10.97 14.13 -3.99
CA ILE A 180 -11.00 12.73 -3.54
C ILE A 180 -9.92 11.97 -4.31
#